data_AF-A0A5B9FYY4-F1
#
_entry.id   AF-A0A5B9FYY4-F1
#
_cell.length_a   1.000
_cell.length_b   1.000
_cell.length_c   1.000
_cell.angle_alpha   90.00
_cell.angle_beta   90.00
_cell.angle_gamma   90.00
#
_symmetry.space_group_name_H-M   'P 1'
#
loop_
_entity.id
_entity.type
_entity.pdbx_description
1 polymer ?
#
loop_
_entity_poly.entity_id
_entity_poly.type
_entity_poly.pdbx_seq_one_letter_code
_entity_poly.pdbx_strand_id
1 'polypeptide(L)'
;MSKKNLPHIQLYIGDWERDCNVLSLEAEMAWMKIVFKMHLSGKEPVYKTSAKGLQILWKCSPQKVQEIIAELDINQICGIQSLADGYEFKSRRLEKENTTSKTRSEAAKKRYSKDQKDTNPTSKTPAKVLQNTDIDNDNDIDIDNKNVNNGKEGMGEKPTVLLPYTSAEFATQWQLWKNYRHKEHRQNYHSPESEQAALAELNSLAQGQQTTAIAILHQSMGKGWKGLFELKPQGNAGKPPAGKSKVKYSDDFKRKIAQRLQSG
;
A
#
# COMPACT_ATOMS: atom_id res chain seq x y z
N MET A 1 -15.34 31.77 -5.07
CA MET A 1 -13.89 31.49 -4.98
C MET A 1 -13.71 29.98 -4.88
N SER A 2 -13.03 29.34 -5.83
CA SER A 2 -12.71 27.91 -5.69
C SER A 2 -11.87 27.73 -4.42
N LYS A 3 -12.21 26.77 -3.56
CA LYS A 3 -11.41 26.44 -2.38
C LYS A 3 -10.04 26.00 -2.90
N LYS A 4 -9.05 26.89 -2.87
CA LYS A 4 -7.66 26.49 -3.14
C LYS A 4 -7.33 25.45 -2.06
N ASN A 5 -7.09 24.22 -2.47
CA ASN A 5 -6.65 23.16 -1.57
C ASN A 5 -5.47 23.68 -0.77
N LEU A 6 -5.63 23.72 0.56
CA LEU A 6 -4.57 24.16 1.45
C LEU A 6 -3.36 23.23 1.25
N PRO A 7 -2.14 23.77 1.26
CA PRO A 7 -0.94 22.95 1.16
C PRO A 7 -0.91 21.99 2.36
N HIS A 8 -0.82 20.70 2.07
CA HIS A 8 -0.69 19.65 3.07
C HIS A 8 0.61 18.89 2.88
N ILE A 9 1.07 18.28 3.98
CA ILE A 9 2.29 17.46 4.02
C ILE A 9 1.91 16.14 4.66
N GLN A 10 2.14 15.05 3.94
CA GLN A 10 2.04 13.70 4.52
C GLN A 10 3.40 13.38 5.12
N LEU A 11 3.46 13.13 6.43
CA LEU A 11 4.69 12.75 7.13
C LEU A 11 4.57 11.29 7.56
N TYR A 12 5.51 10.47 7.12
CA TYR A 12 5.59 9.07 7.53
C TYR A 12 6.61 8.92 8.67
N ILE A 13 6.43 7.91 9.51
CA ILE A 13 7.39 7.58 10.59
C ILE A 13 8.79 7.39 10.01
N GLY A 14 8.89 6.74 8.85
CA GLY A 14 10.17 6.54 8.17
C GLY A 14 10.80 7.81 7.59
N ASP A 15 10.05 8.90 7.42
CA ASP A 15 10.61 10.22 7.08
C ASP A 15 11.22 10.83 8.35
N TRP A 16 10.51 10.74 9.48
CA TRP A 16 11.00 11.23 10.77
C TRP A 16 12.28 10.52 11.22
N GLU A 17 12.25 9.19 11.27
CA GLU A 17 13.36 8.39 11.78
C GLU A 17 14.65 8.50 10.94
N ARG A 18 14.52 8.74 9.62
CA ARG A 18 15.67 8.77 8.71
C ARG A 18 16.16 10.16 8.38
N ASP A 19 15.25 11.13 8.23
CA ASP A 19 15.60 12.47 7.76
C ASP A 19 15.65 13.51 8.90
N CYS A 20 15.06 13.23 10.07
CA CYS A 20 15.04 14.14 11.22
C CYS A 20 15.78 13.57 12.42
N ASN A 21 15.39 12.42 12.95
CA ASN A 21 15.87 11.87 14.23
C ASN A 21 17.38 11.53 14.29
N VAL A 22 18.09 11.67 13.17
CA VAL A 22 19.54 11.51 13.06
C VAL A 22 20.31 12.85 13.18
N LEU A 23 19.59 13.96 13.32
CA LEU A 23 20.11 15.32 13.32
C LEU A 23 20.00 15.96 14.71
N SER A 24 20.75 17.03 14.91
CA SER A 24 20.56 17.97 16.00
C SER A 24 19.21 18.68 15.87
N LEU A 25 18.61 19.08 16.99
CA LEU A 25 17.31 19.78 17.02
C LEU A 25 17.25 21.00 16.07
N GLU A 26 18.37 21.70 15.91
CA GLU A 26 18.47 22.85 15.03
C GLU A 26 18.48 22.43 13.55
N ALA A 27 19.22 21.38 13.20
CA ALA A 27 19.27 20.83 11.85
C ALA A 27 17.95 20.13 11.47
N GLU A 28 17.30 19.42 12.40
CA GLU A 28 15.95 18.88 12.26
C GLU A 28 14.95 19.96 11.83
N MET A 29 14.85 21.03 12.63
CA MET A 29 13.91 22.10 12.37
C MET A 29 14.29 22.89 11.11
N ALA A 30 15.59 23.01 10.82
CA ALA A 30 16.09 23.65 9.60
C ALA A 30 15.64 22.89 8.36
N TRP A 31 15.78 21.56 8.34
CA TRP A 31 15.30 20.70 7.25
C TRP A 31 13.78 20.79 7.10
N MET A 32 13.03 20.69 8.19
CA MET A 32 11.57 20.81 8.17
C MET A 32 11.09 22.14 7.57
N LYS A 33 11.76 23.26 7.89
CA LYS A 33 11.44 24.57 7.29
C LYS A 33 11.66 24.61 5.78
N ILE A 34 12.69 23.91 5.27
CA ILE A 34 12.93 23.78 3.83
C ILE A 34 11.81 22.96 3.18
N VAL A 35 11.43 21.82 3.78
CA VAL A 35 10.31 20.99 3.30
C VAL A 35 9.00 21.78 3.28
N PHE A 36 8.74 22.61 4.30
CA PHE A 36 7.55 23.46 4.31
C PHE A 36 7.53 24.45 3.14
N LYS A 37 8.67 25.05 2.80
CA LYS A 37 8.77 25.94 1.63
C LYS A 37 8.50 25.20 0.31
N MET A 38 9.06 24.01 0.16
CA MET A 38 8.81 23.13 -1.00
C MET A 38 7.30 22.82 -1.18
N HIS A 39 6.60 22.50 -0.09
CA HIS A 39 5.16 22.22 -0.12
C HIS A 39 4.31 23.47 -0.36
N LEU A 40 4.67 24.61 0.22
CA LEU A 40 4.00 25.89 -0.05
C LEU A 40 4.11 26.30 -1.52
N SER A 41 5.20 25.95 -2.19
CA SER A 41 5.43 26.20 -3.62
C SER A 41 4.75 25.19 -4.55
N GLY A 42 3.85 24.34 -4.06
CA GLY A 42 3.13 23.37 -4.89
C GLY A 42 3.80 22.00 -5.00
N LYS A 43 4.53 21.57 -3.95
CA LYS A 43 5.28 20.31 -3.90
C LYS A 43 6.47 20.28 -4.87
N GLU A 44 7.13 21.42 -5.01
CA GLU A 44 8.37 21.50 -5.79
C GLU A 44 9.49 20.72 -5.09
N PRO A 45 10.26 19.88 -5.80
CA PRO A 45 11.26 19.02 -5.16
C PRO A 45 12.54 19.77 -4.82
N VAL A 46 12.66 21.01 -5.27
CA VAL A 46 13.84 21.85 -5.15
C VAL A 46 13.47 23.17 -4.48
N TYR A 47 14.31 23.60 -3.53
CA TYR A 47 14.22 24.91 -2.92
C TYR A 47 15.56 25.65 -3.06
N LYS A 48 15.51 26.86 -3.62
CA LYS A 48 16.69 27.72 -3.81
C LYS A 48 16.55 28.96 -2.95
N THR A 49 17.63 29.36 -2.29
CA THR A 49 17.63 30.59 -1.48
C THR A 49 19.03 31.14 -1.30
N SER A 50 19.15 32.43 -0.97
CA SER A 50 20.44 33.05 -0.69
C SER A 50 20.97 32.68 0.69
N ALA A 51 22.27 32.87 0.93
CA ALA A 51 22.86 32.66 2.25
C ALA A 51 22.19 33.53 3.34
N LYS A 52 21.77 34.75 2.97
CA LYS A 52 21.00 35.63 3.87
C LYS A 52 19.58 35.12 4.10
N GLY A 53 18.95 34.55 3.06
CA GLY A 53 17.66 33.89 3.15
C GLY A 53 17.65 32.72 4.15
N LEU A 54 18.72 31.92 4.18
CA LEU A 54 18.88 30.84 5.16
C LEU A 54 18.97 31.35 6.60
N GLN A 55 19.77 32.38 6.85
CA GLN A 55 19.87 32.99 8.18
C GLN A 55 18.49 33.45 8.68
N ILE A 56 17.69 34.07 7.81
CA ILE A 56 16.33 34.53 8.14
C ILE A 56 15.38 33.34 8.37
N LEU A 57 15.44 32.33 7.50
CA LEU A 57 14.56 31.16 7.58
C LEU A 57 14.83 30.35 8.86
N TRP A 58 16.09 30.04 9.11
CA TRP A 58 16.51 29.24 10.25
C TRP A 58 16.59 30.04 11.54
N LYS A 59 16.68 31.37 11.45
CA LYS A 59 16.79 32.32 12.57
C LYS A 59 18.09 32.14 13.35
N CYS A 60 19.21 32.00 12.64
CA CYS A 60 20.52 31.74 13.23
C CYS A 60 21.64 32.54 12.55
N SER A 61 22.83 32.52 13.17
CA SER A 61 24.02 33.21 12.68
C SER A 61 24.57 32.56 11.40
N PRO A 62 25.38 33.28 10.59
CA PRO A 62 26.02 32.71 9.40
C PRO A 62 26.86 31.46 9.70
N GLN A 63 27.57 31.45 10.83
CA GLN A 63 28.37 30.30 11.27
C GLN A 63 27.46 29.08 11.50
N LYS A 64 26.34 29.30 12.20
CA LYS A 64 25.40 28.23 12.51
C LYS A 64 24.71 27.66 11.28
N VAL A 65 24.45 28.50 10.26
CA VAL A 65 23.98 28.05 8.95
C VAL A 65 24.96 27.05 8.33
N GLN A 66 26.27 27.31 8.41
CA GLN A 66 27.28 26.40 7.85
C GLN A 66 27.35 25.08 8.61
N GLU A 67 27.27 25.11 9.95
CA GLU A 67 27.21 23.89 10.77
C GLU A 67 26.01 23.02 10.39
N ILE A 68 24.82 23.63 10.25
CA ILE A 68 23.60 22.91 9.86
C ILE A 68 23.75 22.31 8.46
N ILE A 69 24.27 23.07 7.49
CA ILE A 69 24.47 22.56 6.12
C ILE A 69 25.43 21.36 6.12
N ALA A 70 26.54 21.46 6.85
CA ALA A 70 27.51 20.37 6.98
C ALA A 70 26.86 19.13 7.61
N GLU A 71 26.05 19.30 8.65
CA GLU A 71 25.35 18.20 9.30
C GLU A 71 24.35 17.50 8.38
N LEU A 72 23.58 18.28 7.59
CA LEU A 72 22.64 17.75 6.60
C LEU A 72 23.35 16.97 5.48
N ASP A 73 24.54 17.42 5.07
CA ASP A 73 25.35 16.76 4.04
C ASP A 73 26.01 15.48 4.57
N ILE A 74 26.60 15.52 5.77
CA ILE A 74 27.22 14.35 6.41
C ILE A 74 26.20 13.22 6.60
N ASN A 75 25.00 13.55 7.06
CA ASN A 75 23.92 12.58 7.24
C ASN A 75 23.17 12.26 5.95
N GLN A 76 23.58 12.83 4.82
CA GLN A 76 23.01 12.57 3.49
C GLN A 76 21.48 12.73 3.48
N ILE A 77 20.97 13.79 4.11
CA ILE A 77 19.52 14.03 4.28
C ILE A 77 18.88 14.46 2.96
N CYS A 78 19.56 15.37 2.26
CA CYS A 78 19.07 15.98 1.03
C CYS A 78 20.23 16.27 0.07
N GLY A 79 19.91 16.51 -1.21
CA GLY A 79 20.92 16.97 -2.15
C GLY A 79 21.18 18.46 -1.94
N ILE A 80 22.42 18.85 -1.66
CA ILE A 80 22.82 20.25 -1.44
C ILE A 80 23.78 20.68 -2.54
N GLN A 81 23.54 21.84 -3.14
CA GLN A 81 24.45 22.45 -4.12
C GLN A 81 24.68 23.92 -3.78
N SER A 82 25.95 24.31 -3.70
CA SER A 82 26.37 25.70 -3.50
C SER A 82 26.30 26.46 -4.82
N LEU A 83 25.60 27.59 -4.83
CA LEU A 83 25.47 28.52 -5.96
C LEU A 83 26.26 29.79 -5.66
N ALA A 84 26.54 30.61 -6.68
CA ALA A 84 27.30 31.87 -6.52
C ALA A 84 26.72 32.78 -5.41
N ASP A 85 25.39 32.85 -5.28
CA ASP A 85 24.70 33.72 -4.32
C ASP A 85 23.88 32.96 -3.26
N GLY A 86 24.04 31.64 -3.12
CA GLY A 86 23.19 30.87 -2.23
C GLY A 86 23.32 29.35 -2.30
N TYR A 87 22.20 28.68 -2.00
CA TYR A 87 22.13 27.23 -1.89
C TYR A 87 20.88 26.69 -2.57
N GLU A 88 21.03 25.51 -3.16
CA GLU A 88 19.95 24.70 -3.70
C GLU A 88 19.83 23.41 -2.88
N PHE A 89 18.63 23.13 -2.37
CA PHE A 89 18.29 21.93 -1.64
C PHE A 89 17.31 21.08 -2.46
N LYS A 90 17.57 19.78 -2.56
CA LYS A 90 16.74 18.80 -3.28
C LYS A 90 16.20 17.74 -2.33
N SER A 91 14.87 17.62 -2.27
CA SER A 91 14.21 16.55 -1.55
C SER A 91 14.06 15.32 -2.45
N ARG A 92 14.81 14.25 -2.11
CA ARG A 92 14.76 12.96 -2.81
C ARG A 92 13.34 12.38 -2.87
N ARG A 93 12.58 12.57 -1.79
CA ARG A 93 11.20 12.09 -1.68
C ARG A 93 10.28 12.82 -2.66
N LEU A 94 10.30 14.16 -2.64
CA LEU A 94 9.44 14.96 -3.53
C LEU A 94 9.78 14.73 -5.01
N GLU A 95 11.06 14.50 -5.33
CA GLU A 95 11.46 14.14 -6.68
C GLU A 95 10.84 12.81 -7.14
N LYS A 96 10.85 11.79 -6.26
CA LYS A 96 10.20 10.50 -6.52
C LYS A 96 8.67 10.63 -6.64
N GLU A 97 8.03 11.45 -5.81
CA GLU A 97 6.59 11.70 -5.90
C GLU A 97 6.23 12.42 -7.22
N ASN A 98 7.01 13.41 -7.62
CA ASN A 98 6.78 14.16 -8.86
C ASN A 98 7.01 13.31 -10.11
N THR A 99 8.04 12.47 -10.14
CA THR A 99 8.26 11.51 -11.24
C THR A 99 7.12 10.50 -11.34
N THR A 100 6.64 9.99 -10.20
CA THR A 100 5.47 9.10 -10.14
C THR A 100 4.21 9.80 -10.65
N SER A 101 3.98 11.04 -10.21
CA SER A 101 2.83 11.86 -10.62
C SER A 101 2.86 12.15 -12.13
N LYS A 102 4.01 12.54 -12.68
CA LYS A 102 4.20 12.75 -14.13
C LYS A 102 3.92 11.49 -14.92
N THR A 103 4.50 10.35 -14.52
CA THR A 103 4.27 9.05 -15.17
C THR A 103 2.78 8.68 -15.18
N ARG A 104 2.08 8.88 -14.05
CA ARG A 104 0.63 8.64 -13.95
C ARG A 104 -0.17 9.58 -14.85
N SER A 105 0.17 10.87 -14.86
CA SER A 105 -0.47 11.87 -15.70
C SER A 105 -0.30 11.55 -17.19
N GLU A 106 0.90 11.16 -17.61
CA GLU A 106 1.18 10.75 -18.99
C GLU A 106 0.40 9.49 -19.39
N ALA A 107 0.34 8.49 -18.51
CA ALA A 107 -0.45 7.29 -18.75
C ALA A 107 -1.95 7.61 -18.88
N ALA A 108 -2.48 8.51 -18.04
CA ALA A 108 -3.86 8.97 -18.12
C ALA A 108 -4.14 9.73 -19.42
N LYS A 109 -3.25 10.64 -19.84
CA LYS A 109 -3.37 11.35 -21.12
C LYS A 109 -3.39 10.39 -22.31
N LYS A 110 -2.56 9.34 -22.29
CA LYS A 110 -2.54 8.31 -23.34
C LYS A 110 -3.88 7.57 -23.44
N ARG A 111 -4.52 7.26 -22.30
CA ARG A 111 -5.87 6.64 -22.28
C ARG A 111 -6.91 7.58 -22.88
N TYR A 112 -6.95 8.82 -22.42
CA TYR A 112 -7.89 9.82 -22.91
C TYR A 112 -7.75 10.07 -24.43
N SER A 113 -6.51 10.13 -24.94
CA SER A 113 -6.25 10.27 -26.38
C SER A 113 -6.66 9.05 -27.21
N LYS A 114 -6.80 7.87 -26.60
CA LYS A 114 -7.24 6.65 -27.25
C LYS A 114 -8.77 6.61 -27.35
N ASP A 115 -9.46 7.04 -26.29
CA ASP A 115 -10.93 7.11 -26.26
C ASP A 115 -11.49 8.17 -27.23
N GLN A 116 -10.76 9.27 -27.49
CA GLN A 116 -11.18 10.23 -28.51
C GLN A 116 -11.07 9.73 -29.96
N LYS A 117 -10.39 8.59 -30.22
CA LYS A 117 -10.30 8.00 -31.56
C LYS A 117 -11.37 6.95 -31.86
N ASP A 118 -12.03 6.41 -30.83
CA ASP A 118 -13.10 5.42 -30.98
C ASP A 118 -14.45 6.06 -30.57
N THR A 119 -15.03 6.87 -31.47
CA THR A 119 -16.40 7.36 -31.30
C THR A 119 -17.40 6.28 -31.70
N ASN A 120 -17.96 5.55 -30.73
CA ASN A 120 -19.32 5.04 -30.83
C ASN A 120 -19.97 5.03 -29.43
N PRO A 121 -21.17 5.66 -29.25
CA PRO A 121 -21.75 5.87 -27.94
C PRO A 121 -22.67 4.71 -27.57
N THR A 122 -22.61 4.21 -26.32
CA THR A 122 -23.78 3.48 -25.78
C THR A 122 -23.95 3.66 -24.26
N SER A 123 -25.09 4.28 -23.95
CA SER A 123 -25.95 4.23 -22.75
C SER A 123 -25.38 4.34 -21.33
N LYS A 124 -25.82 5.42 -20.68
CA LYS A 124 -25.71 5.79 -19.26
C LYS A 124 -26.65 4.95 -18.35
N THR A 125 -26.23 4.64 -17.13
CA THR A 125 -27.12 4.34 -15.99
C THR A 125 -26.46 4.69 -14.64
N PRO A 126 -27.24 4.89 -13.55
CA PRO A 126 -27.01 5.97 -12.59
C PRO A 126 -26.28 5.56 -11.30
N ALA A 127 -25.51 6.51 -10.76
CA ALA A 127 -24.71 6.38 -9.54
C ALA A 127 -25.57 6.34 -8.26
N LYS A 128 -25.19 5.46 -7.31
CA LYS A 128 -25.74 5.46 -5.94
C LYS A 128 -24.65 5.84 -4.94
N VAL A 129 -24.95 6.90 -4.18
CA VAL A 129 -24.10 7.59 -3.20
C VAL A 129 -23.99 6.79 -1.89
N LEU A 130 -22.78 6.70 -1.33
CA LEU A 130 -22.56 6.56 0.12
C LEU A 130 -21.31 7.35 0.54
N GLN A 131 -21.48 8.36 1.40
CA GLN A 131 -20.42 9.06 2.16
C GLN A 131 -20.49 8.54 3.62
N ASN A 132 -19.44 8.48 4.46
CA ASN A 132 -18.36 9.42 4.79
C ASN A 132 -17.09 8.59 5.20
N THR A 133 -15.85 9.00 5.00
CA THR A 133 -15.19 10.28 5.33
C THR A 133 -14.00 10.56 4.40
N ASP A 134 -13.86 11.86 4.09
CA ASP A 134 -12.87 12.58 3.27
C ASP A 134 -12.71 12.18 1.79
N ILE A 135 -13.33 13.03 0.98
CA ILE A 135 -13.80 12.83 -0.39
C ILE A 135 -12.77 13.35 -1.40
N ASP A 136 -12.15 12.44 -2.16
CA ASP A 136 -11.87 12.61 -3.58
C ASP A 136 -12.70 11.55 -4.31
N ASN A 137 -13.92 11.93 -4.68
CA ASN A 137 -14.89 11.08 -5.37
C ASN A 137 -14.79 11.32 -6.87
N ASP A 138 -13.92 10.56 -7.54
CA ASP A 138 -14.10 10.19 -8.94
C ASP A 138 -14.69 8.78 -8.96
N ASN A 139 -16.02 8.71 -9.03
CA ASN A 139 -16.73 7.50 -9.39
C ASN A 139 -16.57 7.28 -10.90
N ASP A 140 -15.77 6.29 -11.27
CA ASP A 140 -16.00 5.49 -12.48
C ASP A 140 -15.83 4.01 -12.09
N ILE A 141 -16.95 3.36 -11.83
CA ILE A 141 -17.03 1.91 -11.91
C ILE A 141 -17.41 1.62 -13.35
N ASP A 142 -16.46 1.11 -14.13
CA ASP A 142 -16.78 0.31 -15.30
C ASP A 142 -16.06 -1.04 -15.19
N ILE A 143 -16.86 -2.06 -14.94
CA ILE A 143 -16.48 -3.46 -15.03
C ILE A 143 -16.56 -3.79 -16.51
N ASP A 144 -15.43 -4.08 -17.14
CA ASP A 144 -15.48 -4.81 -18.41
C ASP A 144 -14.43 -5.93 -18.47
N ASN A 145 -14.98 -7.12 -18.63
CA ASN A 145 -14.31 -8.40 -18.59
C ASN A 145 -13.89 -8.75 -20.02
N LYS A 146 -12.64 -8.50 -20.41
CA LYS A 146 -12.10 -8.98 -21.69
C LYS A 146 -10.85 -9.83 -21.48
N ASN A 147 -11.10 -11.13 -21.50
CA ASN A 147 -10.16 -12.19 -21.76
C ASN A 147 -9.78 -12.17 -23.26
N VAL A 148 -8.58 -11.73 -23.65
CA VAL A 148 -7.94 -12.10 -24.93
C VAL A 148 -6.41 -12.02 -24.82
N ASN A 149 -5.78 -13.18 -25.00
CA ASN A 149 -4.36 -13.36 -25.33
C ASN A 149 -3.95 -12.53 -26.54
N ASN A 150 -2.82 -11.82 -26.46
CA ASN A 150 -1.80 -11.85 -27.51
C ASN A 150 -0.48 -11.23 -27.05
N GLY A 151 0.59 -11.97 -27.31
CA GLY A 151 1.92 -11.74 -26.78
C GLY A 151 2.65 -10.53 -27.34
N LYS A 152 3.68 -10.14 -26.59
CA LYS A 152 4.91 -9.56 -27.14
C LYS A 152 6.07 -9.95 -26.23
N GLU A 153 6.93 -10.75 -26.83
CA GLU A 153 8.20 -11.23 -26.32
C GLU A 153 9.13 -10.05 -26.02
N GLY A 154 9.85 -10.15 -24.90
CA GLY A 154 10.79 -9.16 -24.40
C GLY A 154 11.61 -9.79 -23.28
N MET A 155 12.63 -10.51 -23.71
CA MET A 155 13.55 -11.33 -22.93
C MET A 155 14.24 -10.55 -21.80
N GLY A 156 13.95 -10.96 -20.58
CA GLY A 156 14.75 -10.73 -19.39
C GLY A 156 14.36 -11.88 -18.46
N GLU A 157 15.28 -12.80 -18.22
CA GLU A 157 15.05 -14.01 -17.42
C GLU A 157 14.53 -13.61 -16.04
N LYS A 158 13.21 -13.67 -15.88
CA LYS A 158 12.53 -13.56 -14.60
C LYS A 158 12.61 -14.94 -13.95
N PRO A 159 12.79 -15.02 -12.61
CA PRO A 159 12.72 -16.29 -11.90
C PRO A 159 11.44 -17.01 -12.29
N THR A 160 11.59 -18.18 -12.92
CA THR A 160 10.47 -18.91 -13.50
C THR A 160 9.72 -19.58 -12.36
N VAL A 161 8.57 -19.02 -11.97
CA VAL A 161 7.66 -19.63 -11.00
C VAL A 161 7.17 -20.95 -11.62
N LEU A 162 7.45 -22.06 -10.94
CA LEU A 162 7.05 -23.41 -11.40
C LEU A 162 5.65 -23.70 -10.87
N LEU A 163 4.67 -23.73 -11.79
CA LEU A 163 3.32 -24.16 -11.45
C LEU A 163 3.34 -25.67 -11.10
N PRO A 164 2.71 -26.08 -9.98
CA PRO A 164 2.69 -27.49 -9.55
C PRO A 164 1.90 -28.40 -10.50
N TYR A 165 1.05 -27.82 -11.36
CA TYR A 165 0.25 -28.55 -12.34
C TYR A 165 0.44 -27.90 -13.72
N THR A 166 0.63 -28.73 -14.75
CA THR A 166 0.85 -28.29 -16.14
C THR A 166 -0.44 -27.96 -16.90
N SER A 167 -1.61 -28.07 -16.25
CA SER A 167 -2.89 -27.84 -16.90
C SER A 167 -3.19 -26.34 -17.10
N ALA A 168 -3.75 -26.00 -18.26
CA ALA A 168 -4.21 -24.65 -18.57
C ALA A 168 -5.36 -24.20 -17.65
N GLU A 169 -6.16 -25.15 -17.16
CA GLU A 169 -7.27 -24.91 -16.24
C GLU A 169 -6.75 -24.38 -14.89
N PHE A 170 -5.74 -25.04 -14.31
CA PHE A 170 -5.14 -24.61 -13.06
C PHE A 170 -4.49 -23.22 -13.18
N ALA A 171 -3.75 -22.99 -14.27
CA ALA A 171 -3.14 -21.69 -14.53
C ALA A 171 -4.19 -20.55 -14.55
N THR A 172 -5.35 -20.82 -15.16
CA THR A 172 -6.47 -19.87 -15.20
C THR A 172 -7.04 -19.61 -13.80
N GLN A 173 -7.27 -20.66 -13.02
CA GLN A 173 -7.77 -20.54 -11.65
C GLN A 173 -6.79 -19.82 -10.71
N TRP A 174 -5.49 -20.05 -10.89
CA TRP A 174 -4.46 -19.36 -10.14
C TRP A 174 -4.40 -17.86 -10.46
N GLN A 175 -4.59 -17.48 -11.74
CA GLN A 175 -4.69 -16.06 -12.12
C GLN A 175 -5.95 -15.41 -11.53
N LEU A 176 -7.08 -16.12 -11.50
CA LEU A 176 -8.30 -15.64 -10.82
C LEU A 176 -8.06 -15.41 -9.32
N TRP A 177 -7.36 -16.33 -8.65
CA TRP A 177 -6.98 -16.18 -7.25
C TRP A 177 -6.09 -14.94 -7.01
N LYS A 178 -5.08 -14.71 -7.85
CA LYS A 178 -4.22 -13.52 -7.77
C LYS A 178 -5.02 -12.23 -7.95
N ASN A 179 -5.96 -12.22 -8.89
CA ASN A 179 -6.86 -11.08 -9.10
C ASN A 179 -7.76 -10.84 -7.90
N TYR A 180 -8.34 -11.89 -7.32
CA TYR A 180 -9.16 -11.83 -6.10
C TYR A 180 -8.35 -11.26 -4.91
N ARG A 181 -7.15 -11.80 -4.69
CA ARG A 181 -6.18 -11.34 -3.68
C ARG A 181 -5.86 -9.84 -3.81
N HIS A 182 -5.69 -9.37 -5.03
CA HIS A 182 -5.44 -7.96 -5.31
C HIS A 182 -6.68 -7.09 -5.06
N LYS A 183 -7.85 -7.50 -5.57
CA LYS A 183 -9.09 -6.71 -5.52
C LYS A 183 -9.67 -6.62 -4.11
N GLU A 184 -9.79 -7.75 -3.43
CA GLU A 184 -10.48 -7.82 -2.13
C GLU A 184 -9.55 -7.50 -0.96
N HIS A 185 -8.29 -7.92 -1.03
CA HIS A 185 -7.35 -7.80 0.09
C HIS A 185 -6.24 -6.78 -0.14
N ARG A 186 -6.17 -6.16 -1.34
CA ARG A 186 -5.07 -5.25 -1.74
C ARG A 186 -3.68 -5.88 -1.60
N GLN A 187 -3.58 -7.21 -1.73
CA GLN A 187 -2.34 -7.93 -1.52
C GLN A 187 -1.86 -8.67 -2.76
N ASN A 188 -0.63 -8.37 -3.18
CA ASN A 188 0.06 -9.06 -4.27
C ASN A 188 1.20 -9.93 -3.74
N TYR A 189 1.58 -10.94 -4.51
CA TYR A 189 2.86 -11.63 -4.29
C TYR A 189 3.97 -10.66 -4.71
N HIS A 190 4.82 -10.28 -3.75
CA HIS A 190 5.83 -9.25 -3.96
C HIS A 190 7.06 -9.80 -4.69
N SER A 191 7.33 -11.10 -4.55
CA SER A 191 8.45 -11.79 -5.17
C SER A 191 8.04 -13.16 -5.72
N PRO A 192 8.77 -13.70 -6.72
CA PRO A 192 8.53 -15.05 -7.24
C PRO A 192 8.60 -16.14 -6.17
N GLU A 193 9.46 -15.98 -5.16
CA GLU A 193 9.58 -16.92 -4.03
C GLU A 193 8.30 -16.94 -3.19
N SER A 194 7.66 -15.78 -3.00
CA SER A 194 6.38 -15.69 -2.28
C SER A 194 5.23 -16.34 -3.06
N GLU A 195 5.26 -16.29 -4.39
CA GLU A 195 4.31 -16.99 -5.24
C GLU A 195 4.56 -18.51 -5.20
N GLN A 196 5.84 -18.92 -5.26
CA GLN A 196 6.23 -20.33 -5.17
C GLN A 196 5.87 -20.95 -3.82
N ALA A 197 6.04 -20.22 -2.71
CA ALA A 197 5.65 -20.68 -1.38
C ALA A 197 4.14 -20.92 -1.28
N ALA A 198 3.32 -20.02 -1.84
CA ALA A 198 1.87 -20.19 -1.85
C ALA A 198 1.41 -21.34 -2.76
N LEU A 199 2.09 -21.57 -3.88
CA LEU A 199 1.85 -22.74 -4.73
C LEU A 199 2.24 -24.04 -4.04
N ALA A 200 3.34 -24.06 -3.28
CA ALA A 200 3.75 -25.20 -2.48
C ALA A 200 2.74 -25.50 -1.37
N GLU A 201 2.28 -24.48 -0.66
CA GLU A 201 1.22 -24.59 0.37
C GLU A 201 -0.08 -25.13 -0.24
N LEU A 202 -0.51 -24.60 -1.40
CA LEU A 202 -1.67 -25.11 -2.13
C LEU A 202 -1.50 -26.58 -2.51
N ASN A 203 -0.32 -26.98 -2.97
CA ASN A 203 -0.03 -28.37 -3.35
C ASN A 203 -0.10 -29.31 -2.14
N SER A 204 0.44 -28.90 -0.99
CA SER A 204 0.33 -29.63 0.27
C SER A 204 -1.13 -29.76 0.73
N LEU A 205 -1.91 -28.68 0.70
CA LEU A 205 -3.33 -28.69 1.07
C LEU A 205 -4.18 -29.54 0.11
N ALA A 206 -3.81 -29.56 -1.16
CA ALA A 206 -4.48 -30.33 -2.20
C ALA A 206 -4.06 -31.80 -2.26
N GLN A 207 -3.07 -32.22 -1.43
CA GLN A 207 -2.48 -33.55 -1.44
C GLN A 207 -2.01 -33.99 -2.85
N GLY A 208 -1.50 -33.04 -3.64
CA GLY A 208 -1.06 -33.28 -5.02
C GLY A 208 -2.19 -33.49 -6.04
N GLN A 209 -3.45 -33.27 -5.69
CA GLN A 209 -4.58 -33.37 -6.62
C GLN A 209 -5.01 -31.99 -7.14
N GLN A 210 -4.93 -31.82 -8.47
CA GLN A 210 -5.30 -30.57 -9.14
C GLN A 210 -6.75 -30.14 -8.87
N THR A 211 -7.70 -31.08 -8.89
CA THR A 211 -9.13 -30.81 -8.67
C THR A 211 -9.38 -30.26 -7.27
N THR A 212 -8.71 -30.82 -6.27
CA THR A 212 -8.73 -30.36 -4.88
C THR A 212 -8.13 -28.97 -4.75
N ALA A 213 -7.01 -28.69 -5.43
CA ALA A 213 -6.40 -27.36 -5.44
C ALA A 213 -7.36 -26.29 -6.00
N ILE A 214 -8.01 -26.57 -7.13
CA ILE A 214 -9.00 -25.68 -7.73
C ILE A 214 -10.16 -25.44 -6.77
N ALA A 215 -10.70 -26.50 -6.14
CA ALA A 215 -11.77 -26.37 -5.17
C ALA A 215 -11.37 -25.52 -3.95
N ILE A 216 -10.12 -25.61 -3.47
CA ILE A 216 -9.60 -24.77 -2.36
C ILE A 216 -9.60 -23.29 -2.77
N LEU A 217 -9.18 -22.98 -4.00
CA LEU A 217 -9.23 -21.62 -4.54
C LEU A 217 -10.67 -21.11 -4.56
N HIS A 218 -11.61 -21.88 -5.09
CA HIS A 218 -13.03 -21.51 -5.11
C HIS A 218 -13.62 -21.33 -3.70
N GLN A 219 -13.30 -22.22 -2.75
CA GLN A 219 -13.76 -22.08 -1.37
C GLN A 219 -13.22 -20.80 -0.73
N SER A 220 -11.92 -20.52 -0.90
CA SER A 220 -11.28 -19.34 -0.32
C SER A 220 -11.84 -18.05 -0.90
N MET A 221 -12.04 -17.99 -2.22
CA MET A 221 -12.68 -16.86 -2.90
C MET A 221 -14.14 -16.69 -2.46
N GLY A 222 -14.92 -17.79 -2.42
CA GLY A 222 -16.34 -17.75 -2.04
C GLY A 222 -16.58 -17.42 -0.56
N LYS A 223 -15.57 -17.61 0.30
CA LYS A 223 -15.64 -17.28 1.74
C LYS A 223 -14.98 -15.95 2.11
N GLY A 224 -14.38 -15.23 1.16
CA GLY A 224 -13.74 -13.96 1.47
C GLY A 224 -12.38 -14.10 2.18
N TRP A 225 -11.71 -15.25 2.07
CA TRP A 225 -10.51 -15.55 2.84
C TRP A 225 -9.24 -15.00 2.22
N LYS A 226 -8.33 -14.53 3.07
CA LYS A 226 -7.02 -13.97 2.69
C LYS A 226 -5.97 -15.04 2.34
N GLY A 227 -6.14 -16.24 2.89
CA GLY A 227 -5.25 -17.38 2.76
C GLY A 227 -5.95 -18.62 2.20
N LEU A 228 -5.16 -19.66 1.92
CA LEU A 228 -5.61 -20.95 1.43
C LEU A 228 -5.79 -21.90 2.61
N PHE A 229 -6.87 -22.66 2.62
CA PHE A 229 -7.19 -23.58 3.71
C PHE A 229 -7.73 -24.89 3.15
N GLU A 230 -7.63 -25.96 3.93
CA GLU A 230 -8.14 -27.29 3.57
C GLU A 230 -9.64 -27.23 3.20
N LEU A 231 -10.02 -28.09 2.24
CA LEU A 231 -11.42 -28.23 1.86
C LEU A 231 -12.24 -28.67 3.07
N LYS A 232 -13.25 -27.88 3.43
CA LYS A 232 -14.21 -28.33 4.42
C LYS A 232 -15.19 -29.27 3.72
N PRO A 233 -15.41 -30.50 4.20
CA PRO A 233 -16.45 -31.35 3.65
C PRO A 233 -17.78 -30.61 3.76
N GLN A 234 -18.45 -30.42 2.63
CA GLN A 234 -19.75 -29.77 2.56
C GLN A 234 -20.81 -30.74 3.08
N GLY A 235 -20.85 -30.89 4.41
CA GLY A 235 -21.79 -31.74 5.11
C GLY A 235 -22.87 -30.90 5.77
N ASN A 236 -24.03 -30.80 5.13
CA ASN A 236 -25.28 -30.87 5.87
C ASN A 236 -25.41 -32.32 6.34
N ALA A 237 -24.69 -32.65 7.42
CA ALA A 237 -24.84 -33.85 8.20
C ALA A 237 -24.75 -33.37 9.65
N GLY A 238 -25.85 -33.54 10.38
CA GLY A 238 -26.03 -33.00 11.71
C GLY A 238 -24.81 -33.25 12.60
N LYS A 239 -24.40 -32.21 13.31
CA LYS A 239 -23.76 -32.42 14.60
C LYS A 239 -24.68 -33.35 15.40
N PRO A 240 -24.23 -34.52 15.90
CA PRO A 240 -24.80 -35.01 17.14
C PRO A 240 -24.57 -33.90 18.18
N PRO A 241 -25.57 -33.56 19.01
CA PRO A 241 -25.41 -32.49 19.99
C PRO A 241 -24.36 -32.94 21.02
N ALA A 242 -23.12 -32.50 20.83
CA ALA A 242 -22.06 -32.73 21.80
C ALA A 242 -22.28 -31.79 22.99
N GLY A 243 -23.03 -32.34 23.96
CA GLY A 243 -22.91 -32.18 25.41
C GLY A 243 -22.45 -30.82 25.93
N LYS A 244 -23.32 -30.21 26.75
CA LYS A 244 -23.00 -29.17 27.74
C LYS A 244 -21.57 -29.35 28.27
N SER A 245 -20.65 -28.51 27.82
CA SER A 245 -19.34 -28.40 28.45
C SER A 245 -19.59 -27.89 29.86
N LYS A 246 -19.42 -28.76 30.87
CA LYS A 246 -19.41 -28.34 32.28
C LYS A 246 -18.27 -27.33 32.40
N VAL A 247 -18.62 -26.06 32.55
CA VAL A 247 -17.68 -25.01 32.95
C VAL A 247 -17.09 -25.45 34.29
N LYS A 248 -15.84 -25.95 34.27
CA LYS A 248 -15.09 -26.22 35.49
C LYS A 248 -14.61 -24.88 36.04
N TYR A 249 -15.36 -24.33 36.98
CA TYR A 249 -14.86 -23.22 37.80
C TYR A 249 -13.68 -23.68 38.64
N SER A 250 -12.65 -22.82 38.77
CA SER A 250 -11.53 -23.07 39.66
C SER A 250 -12.02 -23.26 41.10
N ASP A 251 -11.30 -24.04 41.90
CA ASP A 251 -11.72 -24.32 43.28
C ASP A 251 -11.74 -23.06 44.16
N ASP A 252 -10.94 -22.04 43.81
CA ASP A 252 -11.01 -20.71 44.42
C ASP A 252 -12.34 -20.01 44.17
N PHE A 253 -12.90 -20.13 42.96
CA PHE A 253 -14.20 -19.53 42.65
C PHE A 253 -15.33 -20.21 43.43
N LYS A 254 -15.29 -21.54 43.57
CA LYS A 254 -16.28 -22.28 44.37
C LYS A 254 -16.21 -21.92 45.85
N ARG A 255 -15.01 -21.77 46.43
CA ARG A 255 -14.84 -21.32 47.83
C ARG A 255 -15.41 -19.92 48.05
N LYS A 256 -15.15 -18.99 47.12
CA LYS A 256 -15.61 -17.60 47.24
C LYS A 256 -17.13 -17.46 47.14
N ILE A 257 -17.79 -18.31 46.35
CA ILE A 257 -19.26 -18.39 46.28
C ILE A 257 -19.83 -18.99 47.57
N ALA A 258 -19.25 -20.09 48.08
CA ALA A 258 -19.72 -20.75 49.30
C ALA A 258 -19.64 -19.84 50.53
N GLN A 259 -18.57 -19.06 50.65
CA GLN A 259 -18.37 -18.14 51.77
C GLN A 259 -19.40 -17.00 51.78
N ARG A 260 -19.85 -16.57 50.59
CA ARG A 260 -20.89 -15.53 50.44
C ARG A 260 -22.30 -16.00 50.74
N LEU A 261 -22.56 -17.31 50.60
CA LEU A 261 -23.87 -17.91 50.87
C LEU A 261 -24.10 -18.23 52.35
N GLN A 262 -23.04 -18.30 53.16
CA GLN A 262 -23.14 -18.55 54.61
C GLN A 262 -23.17 -17.27 55.45
N SER A 263 -22.90 -16.12 54.85
CA SER A 263 -22.85 -14.82 55.53
C SER A 263 -24.01 -13.90 55.14
N GLY A 264 -25.14 -14.45 54.68
CA GLY A 264 -26.35 -13.73 54.29
C GLY A 264 -27.59 -14.41 54.85
#